data_AF-Q5W413-F1
#
_entry.id   AF-Q5W413-F1
#
_cell.length_a   1.000
_cell.length_b   1.000
_cell.length_c   1.000
_cell.angle_alpha   90.00
_cell.angle_beta   90.00
_cell.angle_gamma   90.00
#
_symmetry.space_group_name_H-M   'P 1'
#
loop_
_entity.id
_entity.type
_entity.pdbx_description
1 polymer ?
#
loop_
_entity_poly.entity_id
_entity_poly.type
_entity_poly.pdbx_seq_one_letter_code
_entity_poly.pdbx_strand_id
1 'polypeptide(L)'
;MLRAGEVHTGTTIMAVEFDGGVVVGSDSRVSAGLELEEPPLVLAAANVVRNISYKYREDLSAHLMIAGWDRRDGGQVYGTMGGMLTRQPFAIGGSGSTYIYGYVDAAYKPGMSPEECRSFTTNAIALAMNRDGSSGGVIHLVTITAAGVDYQVILGNELPKFYDE
;
A
#
# COMPACT_ATOMS: atom_id res chain seq x y z
N MET A 1 18.31 0.82 -21.09
CA MET A 1 18.86 2.19 -21.20
C MET A 1 17.73 3.12 -20.77
N LEU A 2 17.80 3.66 -19.56
CA LEU A 2 16.73 4.48 -18.95
C LEU A 2 16.66 5.85 -19.64
N ARG A 3 15.46 6.43 -19.78
CA ARG A 3 15.27 7.75 -20.40
C ARG A 3 15.59 8.86 -19.40
N ALA A 4 16.27 9.90 -19.86
CA ALA A 4 16.56 11.07 -19.05
C ALA A 4 15.25 11.81 -18.67
N GLY A 5 15.02 12.02 -17.37
CA GLY A 5 13.84 12.72 -16.84
C GLY A 5 12.96 11.90 -15.88
N GLU A 6 13.28 10.64 -15.62
CA GLU A 6 12.54 9.79 -14.69
C GLU A 6 12.77 10.24 -13.23
N VAL A 7 11.70 10.68 -12.57
CA VAL A 7 11.74 11.16 -11.18
C VAL A 7 11.81 9.95 -10.24
N HIS A 8 12.97 9.74 -9.63
CA HIS A 8 13.20 8.72 -8.62
C HIS A 8 12.88 9.26 -7.22
N THR A 9 11.60 9.48 -6.93
CA THR A 9 11.13 9.62 -5.53
C THR A 9 10.81 8.23 -5.04
N GLY A 10 11.70 7.63 -4.25
CA GLY A 10 11.39 6.33 -3.69
C GLY A 10 10.24 6.40 -2.71
N THR A 11 9.64 5.24 -2.52
CA THR A 11 8.35 5.08 -1.89
C THR A 11 8.22 3.63 -1.51
N THR A 12 7.64 3.37 -0.35
CA THR A 12 7.15 2.05 0.02
C THR A 12 5.67 2.17 0.36
N ILE A 13 4.83 1.47 -0.41
CA ILE A 13 3.40 1.32 -0.11
C ILE A 13 3.05 -0.15 0.07
N MET A 14 2.10 -0.41 0.95
CA MET A 14 1.58 -1.74 1.20
C MET A 14 0.11 -1.68 1.59
N ALA A 15 -0.67 -2.67 1.15
CA ALA A 15 -2.01 -2.90 1.68
C ALA A 15 -2.23 -4.39 1.93
N VAL A 16 -3.02 -4.72 2.95
CA VAL A 16 -3.37 -6.08 3.33
C VAL A 16 -4.85 -6.16 3.71
N GLU A 17 -5.53 -7.18 3.19
CA GLU A 17 -6.91 -7.54 3.50
C GLU A 17 -6.99 -8.33 4.80
N PHE A 18 -7.99 -8.05 5.64
CA PHE A 18 -8.36 -8.86 6.80
C PHE A 18 -9.89 -9.00 6.87
N ASP A 19 -10.37 -9.89 7.74
CA ASP A 19 -11.82 -10.05 7.92
C ASP A 19 -12.45 -8.79 8.53
N GLY A 20 -13.22 -8.08 7.70
CA GLY A 20 -13.88 -6.83 8.08
C GLY A 20 -13.20 -5.54 7.57
N GLY A 21 -12.09 -5.62 6.82
CA GLY A 21 -11.43 -4.40 6.34
C GLY A 21 -10.11 -4.57 5.61
N VAL A 22 -9.41 -3.45 5.46
CA VAL A 22 -8.05 -3.40 4.93
C VAL A 22 -7.16 -2.50 5.79
N VAL A 23 -5.88 -2.83 5.87
CA VAL A 23 -4.84 -1.93 6.38
C VAL A 23 -3.99 -1.47 5.20
N VAL A 24 -3.76 -0.17 5.10
CA VAL A 24 -2.91 0.46 4.09
C VAL A 24 -1.79 1.21 4.82
N GLY A 25 -0.56 1.09 4.33
CA GLY A 25 0.59 1.78 4.87
C GLY A 25 1.45 2.42 3.79
N SER A 26 2.03 3.57 4.11
CA SER A 26 3.06 4.21 3.29
C SER A 26 4.12 4.91 4.14
N ASP A 27 5.29 5.16 3.59
CA ASP A 27 6.24 6.12 4.15
C ASP A 27 5.87 7.57 3.79
N SER A 28 6.57 8.56 4.35
CA SER A 28 6.23 9.99 4.23
C SER A 28 6.47 10.61 2.85
N ARG A 29 7.06 9.85 1.92
CA ARG A 29 7.31 10.33 0.56
C ARG A 29 6.08 10.23 -0.34
N VAL A 30 4.94 9.81 0.21
CA VAL A 30 3.64 9.68 -0.46
C VAL A 30 2.68 10.78 0.00
N SER A 31 1.90 11.33 -0.94
CA SER A 31 0.80 12.25 -0.63
C SER A 31 -0.46 11.46 -0.26
N ALA A 32 -1.04 11.70 0.93
CA ALA A 32 -2.29 11.09 1.38
C ALA A 32 -3.42 12.14 1.41
N GLY A 33 -4.62 11.75 0.96
CA GLY A 33 -5.83 12.57 0.99
C GLY A 33 -7.06 11.75 1.36
N LEU A 34 -8.07 12.39 1.96
CA LEU A 34 -9.35 11.79 2.33
C LEU A 34 -10.49 12.64 1.73
N GLU A 35 -11.35 12.03 0.92
CA GLU A 35 -12.55 12.67 0.36
C GLU A 35 -13.68 11.62 0.34
N LEU A 36 -14.85 11.95 0.89
CA LEU A 36 -16.03 11.09 0.85
C LEU A 36 -17.32 11.94 0.75
N GLU A 37 -18.10 11.75 -0.32
CA GLU A 37 -19.49 12.24 -0.42
C GLU A 37 -20.51 11.09 -0.57
N GLU A 38 -20.14 9.95 -1.21
CA GLU A 38 -20.90 8.68 -1.20
C GLU A 38 -19.95 7.51 -1.52
N PRO A 39 -20.08 6.30 -0.91
CA PRO A 39 -19.10 5.23 -1.11
C PRO A 39 -19.43 4.37 -2.35
N PRO A 40 -18.67 4.49 -3.47
CA PRO A 40 -18.76 3.53 -4.58
C PRO A 40 -18.17 2.17 -4.16
N LEU A 41 -18.44 1.13 -4.97
CA LEU A 41 -17.74 -0.16 -4.83
C LEU A 41 -16.23 0.02 -5.02
N VAL A 42 -15.40 -0.69 -4.26
CA VAL A 42 -13.94 -0.62 -4.40
C VAL A 42 -13.52 -1.02 -5.82
N LEU A 43 -14.18 -2.04 -6.37
CA LEU A 43 -13.99 -2.47 -7.74
C LEU A 43 -14.32 -1.38 -8.77
N ALA A 44 -15.32 -0.53 -8.52
CA ALA A 44 -15.67 0.56 -9.43
C ALA A 44 -14.53 1.60 -9.49
N ALA A 45 -14.02 2.01 -8.32
CA ALA A 45 -12.85 2.89 -8.23
C ALA A 45 -11.62 2.27 -8.92
N ALA A 46 -11.36 0.99 -8.67
CA ALA A 46 -10.22 0.28 -9.27
C ALA A 46 -10.32 0.18 -10.80
N ASN A 47 -11.53 0.03 -11.36
CA ASN A 47 -11.75 0.05 -12.81
C ASN A 47 -11.48 1.44 -13.43
N VAL A 48 -11.84 2.53 -12.75
CA VAL A 48 -11.53 3.89 -13.21
C VAL A 48 -10.02 4.08 -13.28
N VAL A 49 -9.31 3.72 -12.20
CA VAL A 49 -7.84 3.80 -12.15
C VAL A 49 -7.21 2.95 -13.25
N ARG A 50 -7.64 1.68 -13.40
CA ARG A 50 -7.19 0.80 -14.49
C ARG A 50 -7.36 1.44 -15.86
N ASN A 51 -8.54 2.01 -16.15
CA ASN A 51 -8.83 2.59 -17.46
C ASN A 51 -7.90 3.78 -17.76
N ILE A 52 -7.60 4.61 -16.76
CA ILE A 52 -6.66 5.74 -16.90
C ILE A 52 -5.24 5.20 -17.13
N SER A 53 -4.78 4.28 -16.26
CA SER A 53 -3.44 3.68 -16.37
C SER A 53 -3.22 2.98 -17.70
N TYR A 54 -4.23 2.25 -18.20
CA TYR A 54 -4.14 1.56 -19.48
C TYR A 54 -4.15 2.53 -20.67
N LYS A 55 -5.05 3.54 -20.65
CA LYS A 55 -5.18 4.53 -21.72
C LYS A 55 -3.89 5.32 -21.94
N TYR A 56 -3.22 5.69 -20.85
CA TYR A 56 -1.99 6.49 -20.90
C TYR A 56 -0.75 5.67 -20.54
N ARG A 57 -0.75 4.35 -20.78
CA ARG A 57 0.35 3.46 -20.36
C ARG A 57 1.73 3.80 -20.94
N GLU A 58 1.78 4.57 -22.02
CA GLU A 58 3.03 5.05 -22.65
C GLU A 58 3.48 6.42 -22.08
N ASP A 59 2.56 7.17 -21.46
CA ASP A 59 2.79 8.51 -20.92
C ASP A 59 2.83 8.53 -19.38
N LEU A 60 2.23 7.52 -18.72
CA LEU A 60 2.17 7.35 -17.27
C LEU A 60 3.02 6.16 -16.84
N SER A 61 4.14 6.45 -16.17
CA SER A 61 4.86 5.47 -15.36
C SER A 61 4.29 5.49 -13.95
N ALA A 62 3.21 4.74 -13.72
CA ALA A 62 2.53 4.69 -12.42
C ALA A 62 2.14 3.26 -12.04
N HIS A 63 2.57 2.84 -10.86
CA HIS A 63 2.04 1.68 -10.16
C HIS A 63 1.06 2.17 -9.10
N LEU A 64 -0.23 1.92 -9.31
CA LEU A 64 -1.28 2.35 -8.39
C LEU A 64 -1.86 1.14 -7.64
N MET A 65 -2.15 1.37 -6.38
CA MET A 65 -2.77 0.41 -5.47
C MET A 65 -4.11 1.00 -5.01
N ILE A 66 -5.16 0.20 -5.08
CA ILE A 66 -6.50 0.58 -4.66
C ILE A 66 -6.91 -0.39 -3.57
N ALA A 67 -7.09 0.12 -2.37
CA ALA A 67 -7.54 -0.66 -1.23
C ALA A 67 -8.71 0.05 -0.56
N GLY A 68 -9.70 -0.72 -0.14
CA GLY A 68 -10.88 -0.15 0.52
C GLY A 68 -11.79 -1.24 1.09
N TRP A 69 -12.91 -0.79 1.63
CA TRP A 69 -13.98 -1.66 2.10
C TRP A 69 -15.29 -1.25 1.47
N ASP A 70 -16.08 -2.22 1.01
CA ASP A 70 -17.47 -1.99 0.64
C ASP A 70 -18.42 -3.06 1.21
N ARG A 71 -19.72 -2.75 1.19
CA ARG A 71 -20.76 -3.62 1.77
C ARG A 71 -20.95 -4.94 1.01
N ARG A 72 -20.49 -5.03 -0.24
CA ARG A 72 -20.77 -6.15 -1.13
C ARG A 72 -19.70 -7.23 -0.96
N ASP A 73 -18.44 -6.84 -1.06
CA ASP A 73 -17.30 -7.75 -1.13
C ASP A 73 -16.34 -7.59 0.06
N GLY A 74 -16.62 -6.67 0.99
CA GLY A 74 -15.83 -6.46 2.20
C GLY A 74 -14.53 -5.71 1.92
N GLY A 75 -13.46 -6.07 2.63
CA GLY A 75 -12.13 -5.53 2.41
C GLY A 75 -11.55 -6.04 1.09
N GLN A 76 -10.95 -5.16 0.29
CA GLN A 76 -10.41 -5.52 -1.02
C GLN A 76 -9.13 -4.75 -1.30
N VAL A 77 -8.13 -5.44 -1.86
CA VAL A 77 -6.88 -4.84 -2.34
C VAL A 77 -6.67 -5.18 -3.82
N TYR A 78 -6.42 -4.14 -4.62
CA TYR A 78 -6.16 -4.21 -6.05
C TYR A 78 -4.86 -3.52 -6.44
N GLY A 79 -4.09 -4.14 -7.34
CA GLY A 79 -2.94 -3.51 -8.00
C GLY A 79 -3.22 -3.28 -9.50
N THR A 80 -2.62 -2.23 -10.06
CA THR A 80 -2.80 -1.88 -11.50
C THR A 80 -1.53 -2.05 -12.35
N MET A 81 -0.65 -2.98 -12.00
CA MET A 81 0.64 -3.14 -12.66
C MET A 81 0.47 -3.45 -14.17
N GLY A 82 1.12 -2.65 -15.02
CA GLY A 82 1.02 -2.78 -16.48
C GLY A 82 -0.37 -2.48 -17.06
N GLY A 83 -1.25 -1.81 -16.31
CA GLY A 83 -2.63 -1.53 -16.71
C GLY A 83 -3.58 -2.72 -16.56
N MET A 84 -3.11 -3.84 -16.01
CA MET A 84 -3.95 -4.97 -15.62
C MET A 84 -4.47 -4.76 -14.19
N LEU A 85 -5.69 -5.20 -13.91
CA LEU A 85 -6.28 -5.12 -12.58
C LEU A 85 -6.24 -6.50 -11.91
N THR A 86 -5.51 -6.63 -10.80
CA THR A 86 -5.39 -7.89 -10.05
C THR A 86 -5.85 -7.70 -8.61
N ARG A 87 -6.70 -8.60 -8.11
CA ARG A 87 -7.06 -8.68 -6.67
C ARG A 87 -6.06 -9.56 -5.96
N GLN A 88 -5.54 -9.12 -4.81
CA GLN A 88 -4.58 -9.88 -4.01
C GLN A 88 -4.93 -9.78 -2.51
N PRO A 89 -4.56 -10.78 -1.68
CA PRO A 89 -4.74 -10.69 -0.23
C PRO A 89 -3.89 -9.58 0.40
N PHE A 90 -2.73 -9.31 -0.18
CA PHE A 90 -1.92 -8.13 0.11
C PHE A 90 -1.20 -7.70 -1.18
N ALA A 91 -0.81 -6.43 -1.24
CA ALA A 91 -0.01 -5.90 -2.33
C ALA A 91 1.08 -4.99 -1.75
N ILE A 92 2.25 -4.99 -2.38
CA ILE A 92 3.37 -4.09 -2.08
C ILE A 92 3.79 -3.35 -3.35
N GLY A 93 4.25 -2.11 -3.21
CA GLY A 93 4.65 -1.29 -4.35
C GLY A 93 5.65 -0.20 -3.98
N GLY A 94 6.19 0.45 -5.01
CA GLY A 94 7.25 1.44 -4.89
C GLY A 94 8.66 0.84 -4.92
N SER A 95 9.71 1.67 -4.84
CA SER A 95 11.11 1.23 -4.90
C SER A 95 11.49 0.33 -3.73
N GLY A 96 10.95 0.60 -2.54
CA GLY A 96 11.32 -0.13 -1.33
C GLY A 96 10.71 -1.54 -1.25
N SER A 97 9.69 -1.82 -2.06
CA SER A 97 9.04 -3.14 -2.09
C SER A 97 10.00 -4.27 -2.48
N THR A 98 11.04 -3.96 -3.27
CA THR A 98 12.01 -4.95 -3.75
C THR A 98 12.81 -5.59 -2.61
N TYR A 99 13.01 -4.88 -1.49
CA TYR A 99 13.78 -5.36 -0.34
C TYR A 99 12.98 -6.26 0.60
N ILE A 100 11.65 -6.31 0.44
CA ILE A 100 10.76 -6.94 1.42
C ILE A 100 9.95 -8.11 0.88
N TYR A 101 10.12 -8.52 -0.39
CA TYR A 101 9.47 -9.71 -0.96
C TYR A 101 9.65 -10.96 -0.08
N GLY A 102 10.89 -11.27 0.30
CA GLY A 102 11.16 -12.43 1.16
C GLY A 102 10.54 -12.32 2.55
N TYR A 103 10.42 -11.11 3.10
CA TYR A 103 9.76 -10.89 4.38
C TYR A 103 8.25 -11.11 4.28
N VAL A 104 7.58 -10.48 3.29
CA VAL A 104 6.13 -10.57 3.17
C VAL A 104 5.66 -11.99 2.87
N ASP A 105 6.41 -12.73 2.05
CA ASP A 105 6.10 -14.12 1.73
C ASP A 105 6.23 -15.05 2.96
N ALA A 106 7.19 -14.78 3.83
CA ALA A 106 7.43 -15.59 5.03
C ALA A 106 6.54 -15.19 6.23
N ALA A 107 6.21 -13.91 6.36
CA ALA A 107 5.49 -13.37 7.51
C ALA A 107 3.96 -13.33 7.31
N TYR A 108 3.47 -13.29 6.07
CA TYR A 108 2.03 -13.29 5.79
C TYR A 108 1.38 -14.59 6.26
N LYS A 109 0.21 -14.45 6.90
CA LYS A 109 -0.64 -15.58 7.30
C LYS A 109 -2.08 -15.29 6.84
N PRO A 110 -2.78 -16.27 6.25
CA PRO A 110 -4.20 -16.12 5.95
C PRO A 110 -5.00 -15.87 7.23
N GLY A 111 -5.95 -14.93 7.19
CA GLY A 111 -6.86 -14.66 8.32
C GLY A 111 -6.22 -13.91 9.49
N MET A 112 -5.20 -13.09 9.22
CA MET A 112 -4.65 -12.17 10.24
C MET A 112 -5.73 -11.24 10.78
N SER A 113 -5.65 -10.98 12.08
CA SER A 113 -6.45 -9.95 12.76
C SER A 113 -6.07 -8.53 12.31
N PRO A 114 -6.91 -7.51 12.56
CA PRO A 114 -6.57 -6.12 12.23
C PRO A 114 -5.24 -5.68 12.85
N GLU A 115 -4.96 -6.06 14.10
CA GLU A 115 -3.73 -5.75 14.83
C GLU A 115 -2.50 -6.47 14.25
N GLU A 116 -2.65 -7.73 13.82
CA GLU A 116 -1.59 -8.46 13.12
C GLU A 116 -1.31 -7.83 11.77
N CYS A 117 -2.33 -7.42 11.02
CA CYS A 117 -2.17 -6.70 9.76
C CYS A 117 -1.46 -5.36 9.94
N ARG A 118 -1.82 -4.57 10.96
CA ARG A 118 -1.11 -3.33 11.30
C ARG A 118 0.36 -3.58 11.61
N SER A 119 0.66 -4.60 12.40
CA SER A 119 2.03 -4.98 12.76
C SER A 119 2.80 -5.47 11.53
N PHE A 120 2.18 -6.29 10.70
CA PHE A 120 2.75 -6.83 9.45
C PHE A 120 3.12 -5.70 8.48
N THR A 121 2.20 -4.77 8.23
CA THR A 121 2.43 -3.61 7.36
C THR A 121 3.52 -2.69 7.92
N THR A 122 3.47 -2.38 9.21
CA THR A 122 4.46 -1.51 9.86
C THR A 122 5.87 -2.11 9.77
N ASN A 123 6.01 -3.41 10.08
CA ASN A 123 7.29 -4.09 10.01
C ASN A 123 7.85 -4.14 8.58
N ALA A 124 7.00 -4.44 7.61
CA ALA A 124 7.39 -4.47 6.20
C ALA A 124 7.91 -3.11 5.74
N ILE A 125 7.17 -2.02 6.00
CA ILE A 125 7.58 -0.68 5.59
C ILE A 125 8.84 -0.24 6.35
N ALA A 126 8.97 -0.53 7.65
CA ALA A 126 10.18 -0.21 8.41
C ALA A 126 11.43 -0.94 7.88
N LEU A 127 11.31 -2.22 7.52
CA LEU A 127 12.39 -2.98 6.88
C LEU A 127 12.78 -2.37 5.52
N ALA A 128 11.80 -1.94 4.73
CA ALA A 128 12.04 -1.28 3.45
C ALA A 128 12.73 0.08 3.65
N MET A 129 12.26 0.92 4.59
CA MET A 129 12.85 2.23 4.92
C MET A 129 14.32 2.11 5.36
N ASN A 130 14.69 1.05 6.07
CA ASN A 130 16.08 0.83 6.49
C ASN A 130 17.02 0.43 5.34
N ARG A 131 16.49 -0.11 4.23
CA ARG A 131 17.30 -0.63 3.11
C ARG A 131 17.21 0.23 1.85
N ASP A 132 16.07 0.86 1.61
CA ASP A 132 15.84 1.75 0.49
C ASP A 132 16.13 3.19 0.90
N GLY A 133 17.27 3.75 0.46
CA GLY A 133 17.62 5.16 0.72
C GLY A 133 16.63 6.17 0.11
N SER A 134 15.76 5.69 -0.78
CA SER A 134 14.70 6.48 -1.38
C SER A 134 13.38 6.39 -0.62
N SER A 135 13.26 5.59 0.45
CA SER A 135 12.12 5.54 1.38
C SER A 135 12.52 6.12 2.74
N GLY A 136 11.57 6.68 3.52
CA GLY A 136 11.90 7.15 4.87
C GLY A 136 10.88 8.12 5.50
N GLY A 137 11.24 8.65 6.68
CA GLY A 137 10.38 9.54 7.46
C GLY A 137 9.57 8.79 8.52
N VAL A 138 8.25 8.94 8.47
CA VAL A 138 7.26 8.28 9.34
C VAL A 138 6.39 7.32 8.54
N ILE A 139 5.76 6.37 9.21
CA ILE A 139 4.78 5.48 8.56
C ILE A 139 3.38 6.06 8.76
N HIS A 140 2.68 6.28 7.66
CA HIS A 140 1.25 6.57 7.64
C HIS A 140 0.51 5.24 7.55
N LEU A 141 -0.39 4.97 8.48
CA LEU A 141 -1.15 3.73 8.55
C LEU A 141 -2.66 4.06 8.57
N VAL A 142 -3.41 3.42 7.69
CA VAL A 142 -4.85 3.63 7.54
C VAL A 142 -5.55 2.30 7.65
N THR A 143 -6.46 2.17 8.62
CA THR A 143 -7.34 1.01 8.74
C THR A 143 -8.73 1.40 8.24
N ILE A 144 -9.24 0.72 7.22
CA ILE A 144 -10.56 0.99 6.64
C ILE A 144 -11.47 -0.19 6.95
N THR A 145 -12.60 0.09 7.60
CA THR A 145 -13.61 -0.90 7.99
C THR A 145 -15.02 -0.38 7.70
N ALA A 146 -16.01 -1.24 7.94
CA ALA A 146 -17.42 -0.84 7.94
C ALA A 146 -17.74 0.32 8.90
N ALA A 147 -17.00 0.44 10.02
CA ALA A 147 -17.21 1.45 11.03
C ALA A 147 -16.65 2.82 10.64
N GLY A 148 -15.70 2.86 9.70
CA GLY A 148 -15.04 4.07 9.26
C GLY A 148 -13.55 3.87 9.01
N VAL A 149 -12.84 4.99 9.03
CA VAL A 149 -11.40 5.08 8.74
C VAL A 149 -10.66 5.48 10.01
N ASP A 150 -9.70 4.66 10.44
CA ASP A 150 -8.75 4.97 11.50
C ASP A 150 -7.40 5.31 10.87
N TYR A 151 -6.90 6.52 11.15
CA TYR A 151 -5.65 7.03 10.59
C TYR A 151 -4.64 7.25 11.71
N GLN A 152 -3.47 6.63 11.56
CA GLN A 152 -2.38 6.66 12.52
C GLN A 152 -1.08 7.04 11.83
N VAL A 153 -0.22 7.73 12.57
CA VAL A 153 1.14 8.06 12.13
C VAL A 153 2.11 7.47 13.15
N ILE A 154 3.01 6.62 12.69
CA ILE A 154 4.06 6.01 13.52
C ILE A 154 5.33 6.81 13.31
N LEU A 155 5.76 7.50 14.36
CA LEU A 155 6.92 8.37 14.31
C LEU A 155 8.22 7.56 14.28
N GLY A 156 9.31 8.18 13.81
CA GLY A 156 10.61 7.49 13.65
C GLY A 156 11.14 6.84 14.93
N ASN A 157 10.84 7.41 16.10
CA ASN A 157 11.21 6.86 17.41
C ASN A 157 10.35 5.67 17.85
N GLU A 158 9.19 5.48 17.22
CA GLU A 158 8.21 4.41 17.49
C GLU A 158 8.31 3.27 16.48
N LEU A 159 9.14 3.45 15.43
CA LEU A 159 9.34 2.43 14.41
C LEU A 159 9.95 1.15 15.01
N PRO A 160 9.48 -0.03 14.58
CA PRO A 160 10.10 -1.30 14.94
C PRO A 160 11.58 -1.30 14.56
N LYS A 161 12.42 -1.72 15.52
CA LYS A 161 13.86 -1.85 15.31
C LYS A 161 14.19 -3.29 14.92
N PHE A 162 14.95 -3.42 13.85
CA PHE A 162 15.52 -4.68 13.38
C PHE A 162 17.04 -4.64 13.53
N TYR A 163 17.72 -5.72 13.15
CA TYR A 163 19.17 -5.74 13.13
C TYR A 163 19.72 -4.63 12.23
N ASP A 164 20.56 -3.79 12.82
CA ASP A 164 21.32 -2.72 12.18
C ASP A 164 22.70 -2.69 12.85
N GLU A 165 23.77 -2.57 12.06
CA GLU A 165 25.17 -2.73 12.50
C GLU A 165 25.73 -1.52 13.25
#